data_AF-A0A0A0IEW1-F1
#
_entry.id   AF-A0A0A0IEW1-F1
#
_cell.length_a   1.000
_cell.length_b   1.000
_cell.length_c   1.000
_cell.angle_alpha   90.00
_cell.angle_beta   90.00
_cell.angle_gamma   90.00
#
_symmetry.space_group_name_H-M   'P 1'
#
loop_
_entity.id
_entity.type
_entity.pdbx_description
1 polymer ?
#
loop_
_entity_poly.entity_id
_entity_poly.type
_entity_poly.pdbx_seq_one_letter_code
_entity_poly.pdbx_strand_id
1 'polypeptide(L)' 'MIVNGEKMSFEYDMTVEELLNKLKLNSSKVVVEVDMDIIPKQQYSIKKMSSNSKVEIIQFVGGG' A
#
# COMPACT_ATOMS: atom_id res chain seq x y z
N MET A 1 11.48 -1.97 0.84
CA MET A 1 10.15 -1.98 1.48
C MET A 1 9.66 -3.41 1.46
N ILE A 2 8.89 -3.84 2.45
CA ILE A 2 8.23 -5.16 2.43
C ILE A 2 6.77 -4.92 2.11
N VAL A 3 6.23 -5.58 1.08
CA VAL A 3 4.83 -5.46 0.67
C VAL A 3 4.22 -6.85 0.67
N ASN A 4 3.19 -7.10 1.48
CA ASN A 4 2.55 -8.42 1.64
C ASN A 4 3.57 -9.54 1.91
N GLY A 5 4.60 -9.26 2.71
CA GLY A 5 5.70 -10.18 3.00
C GLY A 5 6.80 -10.29 1.94
N GLU A 6 6.64 -9.70 0.75
CA GLU A 6 7.65 -9.72 -0.31
C GLU A 6 8.56 -8.49 -0.26
N LYS A 7 9.88 -8.73 -0.39
CA LYS A 7 10.85 -7.63 -0.45
C LYS A 7 10.81 -7.00 -1.84
N MET A 8 10.53 -5.70 -1.88
CA MET A 8 10.47 -4.92 -3.11
C MET A 8 11.43 -3.73 -3.05
N SER A 9 12.12 -3.50 -4.17
CA SER A 9 12.98 -2.34 -4.39
C SER A 9 12.18 -1.24 -5.07
N PHE A 10 12.03 -0.12 -4.38
CA PHE A 10 11.34 1.07 -4.87
C PHE A 10 12.25 2.28 -4.77
N GLU A 11 11.92 3.29 -5.57
CA GLU A 11 12.46 4.63 -5.37
C GLU A 11 11.98 5.17 -4.02
N TYR A 12 12.81 5.99 -3.39
CA TYR A 12 12.49 6.63 -2.12
C TYR A 12 11.25 7.53 -2.29
N ASP A 13 10.50 7.75 -1.21
CA ASP A 13 9.36 8.70 -1.15
C ASP A 13 8.10 8.34 -1.97
N MET A 14 7.95 7.10 -2.41
CA MET A 14 6.73 6.64 -3.08
C MET A 14 5.49 6.75 -2.18
N THR A 15 4.39 7.24 -2.74
CA THR A 15 3.07 7.29 -2.09
C THR A 15 2.36 5.94 -2.14
N VAL A 16 1.37 5.76 -1.26
CA VAL A 16 0.51 4.55 -1.31
C VAL A 16 -0.18 4.42 -2.67
N GLU A 17 -0.65 5.52 -3.25
CA GLU A 17 -1.30 5.52 -4.56
C GLU A 17 -0.37 5.05 -5.68
N GLU A 18 0.87 5.54 -5.72
CA GLU A 18 1.88 5.11 -6.70
C GLU A 18 2.21 3.62 -6.57
N LEU A 19 2.29 3.11 -5.34
CA LEU A 19 2.48 1.68 -5.09
C LEU A 19 1.31 0.87 -5.66
N LEU A 20 0.07 1.25 -5.35
CA LEU A 20 -1.12 0.56 -5.86
C LEU A 20 -1.18 0.59 -7.40
N ASN A 21 -0.85 1.72 -8.02
CA ASN A 21 -0.78 1.86 -9.47
C ASN A 21 0.28 0.95 -10.08
N LYS A 22 1.48 0.87 -9.47
CA LYS A 22 2.57 -0.01 -9.92
C LYS A 22 2.19 -1.48 -9.83
N LEU A 23 1.43 -1.85 -8.79
CA LEU A 23 0.89 -3.21 -8.61
C LEU A 23 -0.39 -3.46 -9.41
N LYS A 24 -0.88 -2.46 -10.16
CA LYS A 24 -2.15 -2.51 -10.93
C LYS A 24 -3.36 -2.87 -10.08
N LEU A 25 -3.36 -2.41 -8.83
CA LEU A 25 -4.45 -2.62 -7.87
C LEU A 25 -5.40 -1.44 -7.87
N ASN A 26 -6.70 -1.73 -7.82
CA ASN A 26 -7.72 -0.70 -7.73
C ASN A 26 -7.85 -0.24 -6.26
N SER A 27 -7.49 1.01 -5.98
CA SER A 27 -7.56 1.62 -4.64
C SER A 27 -8.95 1.59 -4.01
N SER A 28 -10.02 1.52 -4.81
CA SER A 28 -11.39 1.38 -4.28
C SER A 28 -11.66 0.01 -3.65
N LYS A 29 -10.91 -1.03 -4.04
CA LYS A 29 -11.13 -2.43 -3.64
C LYS A 29 -10.18 -2.94 -2.55
N VAL A 30 -9.27 -2.09 -2.08
CA VAL A 30 -8.24 -2.48 -1.12
C VAL A 30 -8.18 -1.55 0.08
N VAL A 31 -7.71 -2.10 1.19
CA VAL A 31 -7.27 -1.38 2.39
C VAL A 31 -5.75 -1.51 2.47
N VAL A 32 -5.07 -0.41 2.77
CA VAL A 32 -3.61 -0.40 2.90
C VAL A 32 -3.25 -0.05 4.34
N GLU A 33 -2.42 -0.90 4.93
CA GLU A 33 -1.75 -0.67 6.20
C GLU A 33 -0.26 -0.37 5.92
N VAL A 34 0.29 0.63 6.59
CA VAL A 34 1.72 0.97 6.54
C VAL A 34 2.22 1.02 7.98
N ASP A 35 3.21 0.18 8.30
CA ASP A 35 3.84 0.14 9.62
C ASP A 35 2.83 -0.01 10.78
N MET A 36 1.82 -0.88 10.60
CA MET A 36 0.70 -1.13 11.52
C MET A 36 -0.38 -0.04 11.58
N ASP A 37 -0.26 1.02 10.77
CA ASP A 37 -1.27 2.07 10.65
C ASP A 37 -2.12 1.89 9.38
N ILE A 38 -3.43 1.72 9.54
CA ILE A 38 -4.37 1.73 8.41
C ILE A 38 -4.42 3.14 7.82
N ILE A 39 -4.07 3.27 6.54
CA ILE A 39 -4.03 4.56 5.86
C ILE A 39 -5.44 4.89 5.32
N PRO A 40 -6.02 6.05 5.66
CA PRO A 40 -7.27 6.49 5.04
C PRO A 40 -7.09 6.70 3.54
N LYS A 41 -8.09 6.31 2.73
CA LYS A 41 -8.02 6.41 1.25
C LYS A 41 -7.69 7.82 0.75
N GLN A 42 -8.17 8.86 1.42
CA GLN A 42 -7.90 10.27 1.08
C GLN A 42 -6.42 10.63 1.26
N GLN A 43 -5.67 9.87 2.05
CA GLN A 43 -4.24 10.06 2.25
C GLN A 43 -3.38 9.21 1.31
N TYR A 44 -3.95 8.36 0.45
CA TYR A 44 -3.14 7.49 -0.40
C TYR A 44 -2.20 8.25 -1.32
N SER A 45 -2.63 9.40 -1.84
CA SER A 45 -1.83 10.27 -2.72
C SER A 45 -0.82 11.16 -1.99
N ILE A 46 -0.84 11.17 -0.65
CA ILE A 46 -0.02 12.09 0.18
C ILE A 46 0.92 11.32 1.11
N LYS A 47 0.48 10.17 1.64
CA LYS A 47 1.25 9.33 2.56
C LYS A 47 2.42 8.71 1.80
N LYS A 48 3.59 9.32 1.95
CA LYS A 48 4.87 8.74 1.54
C LYS A 48 5.25 7.57 2.43
N MET A 49 5.84 6.55 1.83
CA MET A 49 6.36 5.37 2.50
C MET A 49 7.88 5.35 2.40
N SER A 50 8.52 4.86 3.46
CA SER A 50 9.97 4.72 3.50
C SER A 50 10.40 3.42 2.83
N SER A 51 11.64 3.36 2.35
CA SER A 51 12.22 2.14 1.81
C SER A 51 12.33 1.00 2.85
N ASN A 52 12.20 1.30 4.15
CA ASN A 52 12.15 0.31 5.23
C ASN A 52 10.74 -0.04 5.72
N SER A 53 9.69 0.62 5.21
CA SER A 53 8.32 0.38 5.67
C SER A 53 7.85 -1.05 5.38
N LYS A 54 6.93 -1.53 6.21
CA LYS A 54 6.15 -2.74 5.99
C LYS A 54 4.74 -2.35 5.57
N VAL A 55 4.30 -2.85 4.43
CA VAL A 55 3.01 -2.52 3.83
C VAL A 55 2.19 -3.79 3.67
N GLU A 56 0.95 -3.77 4.15
CA GLU A 56 -0.03 -4.84 3.93
C GLU A 56 -1.19 -4.28 3.11
N ILE A 57 -1.52 -4.95 2.00
CA ILE A 57 -2.59 -4.58 1.07
C ILE A 57 -3.63 -5.69 1.12
N ILE A 58 -4.74 -5.39 1.78
CA ILE A 58 -5.83 -6.33 2.01
C ILE A 58 -6.93 -6.05 0.99
N GLN A 59 -7.21 -7.04 0.14
CA GLN A 59 -8.37 -7.03 -0.74
C GLN A 59 -9.49 -7.86 -0.11
N PHE A 60 -10.68 -7.27 0.01
CA PHE A 60 -11.85 -8.03 0.40
C PHE A 60 -12.21 -9.01 -0.72
N VAL A 61 -12.07 -10.30 -0.45
CA VAL A 61 -12.66 -11.36 -1.28
C VAL A 61 -14.10 -11.51 -0.80
N GLY A 62 -15.05 -11.03 -1.59
CA GLY A 62 -16.47 -11.15 -1.25
C GLY A 62 -16.86 -12.62 -1.14
N GLY A 63 -17.41 -13.01 0.00
CA GLY A 63 -17.92 -14.35 0.23
C GLY A 63 -19.01 -14.33 1.28
N GLY A 64 -20.27 -14.30 0.84
CA GLY A 64 -21.47 -14.52 1.65
C GLY A 64 -21.84 -13.37 2.59
#